data_AF-A0A7X9KMJ9-F1
#
_entry.id   AF-A0A7X9KMJ9-F1
#
_cell.length_a   1.000
_cell.length_b   1.000
_cell.length_c   1.000
_cell.angle_alpha   90.00
_cell.angle_beta   90.00
_cell.angle_gamma   90.00
#
_symmetry.space_group_name_H-M   'P 1'
#
loop_
_entity.id
_entity.type
_entity.pdbx_description
1 polymer ?
#
loop_
_entity_poly.entity_id
_entity_poly.type
_entity_poly.pdbx_seq_one_letter_code
_entity_poly.pdbx_strand_id
1 'polypeptide(L)'
;MPEPSDYWSTFQQRLAELGCEPVLIGALAALEYRLTPRFTTDVDFLVRSLDGVVAAFEAEGYTVQAMAEPGGEPYVVFIRGKGVAVDALLVETDYQAAAHRRAVNKLLTVEDVIVHKLIAWRAKDQDDIASILAAAPLLDAGYIQRWAT
;
A
#
# COMPACT_ATOMS: atom_id res chain seq x y z
N MET A 1 20.25 -8.30 0.61
CA MET A 1 19.18 -7.47 1.20
C MET A 1 17.99 -8.39 1.44
N PRO A 2 17.22 -8.20 2.52
CA PRO A 2 15.98 -8.94 2.70
C PRO A 2 15.00 -8.59 1.57
N GLU A 3 14.20 -9.56 1.14
CA GLU A 3 13.11 -9.34 0.19
C GLU A 3 11.93 -8.67 0.90
N PRO A 4 11.10 -7.84 0.23
CA PRO A 4 9.90 -7.26 0.85
C PRO A 4 8.96 -8.29 1.49
N SER A 5 8.88 -9.50 0.93
CA SER A 5 8.16 -10.63 1.49
C SER A 5 8.62 -11.04 2.90
N ASP A 6 9.88 -10.74 3.25
CA ASP A 6 10.52 -11.16 4.50
C ASP A 6 10.16 -10.23 5.67
N TYR A 7 9.74 -8.99 5.41
CA TYR A 7 9.56 -7.97 6.45
C TYR A 7 8.20 -7.27 6.46
N TRP A 8 7.37 -7.39 5.42
CA TRP A 8 6.10 -6.66 5.36
C TRP A 8 5.20 -6.93 6.58
N SER A 9 5.10 -8.18 7.04
CA SER A 9 4.20 -8.54 8.15
C SER A 9 4.66 -7.93 9.48
N THR A 10 5.97 -7.87 9.72
CA THR A 10 6.57 -7.20 10.87
C THR A 10 6.23 -5.70 10.87
N PHE A 11 6.36 -5.04 9.72
CA PHE A 11 6.01 -3.62 9.60
C PHE A 11 4.50 -3.37 9.70
N GLN A 12 3.68 -4.25 9.14
CA GLN A 12 2.23 -4.19 9.28
C GLN A 12 1.82 -4.33 10.76
N GLN A 13 2.41 -5.28 11.48
CA GLN A 13 2.17 -5.42 12.92
C GLN A 13 2.61 -4.16 13.66
N ARG A 14 3.81 -3.64 13.37
CA ARG A 14 4.36 -2.49 14.06
C ARG A 14 3.53 -1.22 13.87
N LEU A 15 3.07 -0.97 12.64
CA LEU A 15 2.13 0.12 12.35
C LEU A 15 0.78 -0.08 13.05
N ALA A 16 0.29 -1.32 13.16
CA ALA A 16 -0.94 -1.61 13.89
C ALA A 16 -0.81 -1.33 15.40
N GLU A 17 0.34 -1.63 16.00
CA GLU A 17 0.64 -1.31 17.41
C GLU A 17 0.64 0.21 17.69
N LEU A 18 0.96 1.02 16.67
CA LEU A 18 0.87 2.49 16.74
C LEU A 18 -0.56 3.01 16.48
N GLY A 19 -1.52 2.14 16.21
CA GLY A 19 -2.91 2.53 15.92
C GLY A 19 -3.15 2.99 14.47
N CYS A 20 -2.22 2.73 13.55
CA CYS A 20 -2.32 3.21 12.16
C CYS A 20 -3.33 2.44 11.29
N GLU A 21 -3.83 1.29 11.75
CA GLU A 21 -4.70 0.39 10.97
C GLU A 21 -4.19 0.08 9.54
N PRO A 22 -3.00 -0.51 9.38
CA PRO A 22 -2.38 -0.68 8.06
C PRO A 22 -3.07 -1.72 7.19
N VAL A 23 -3.24 -1.39 5.91
CA VAL A 23 -3.68 -2.29 4.83
C VAL A 23 -2.56 -2.37 3.78
N LEU A 24 -2.13 -3.57 3.42
CA LEU A 24 -1.12 -3.79 2.39
C LEU A 24 -1.67 -3.40 1.01
N ILE A 25 -0.94 -2.56 0.30
CA ILE A 25 -1.28 -2.08 -1.04
C ILE A 25 -0.13 -2.35 -2.03
N GLY A 26 -0.18 -1.72 -3.20
CA GLY A 26 0.98 -1.62 -4.07
C GLY A 26 1.33 -2.93 -4.75
N ALA A 27 2.62 -3.15 -4.98
CA ALA A 27 3.11 -4.29 -5.74
C ALA A 27 2.95 -5.62 -4.99
N LEU A 28 3.16 -5.65 -3.68
CA LEU A 28 2.97 -6.87 -2.89
C LEU A 28 1.51 -7.31 -2.85
N ALA A 29 0.57 -6.37 -2.71
CA ALA A 29 -0.85 -6.71 -2.81
C ALA A 29 -1.23 -7.24 -4.21
N ALA A 30 -0.62 -6.71 -5.27
CA ALA A 30 -0.86 -7.21 -6.63
C ALA A 30 -0.34 -8.64 -6.83
N LEU A 31 0.75 -9.05 -6.17
CA LEU A 31 1.31 -10.40 -6.32
C LEU A 31 0.32 -11.50 -5.91
N GLU A 32 -0.60 -11.24 -4.99
CA GLU A 32 -1.65 -12.19 -4.58
C GLU A 32 -2.64 -12.52 -5.71
N TYR A 33 -2.76 -11.65 -6.71
CA TYR A 33 -3.78 -11.73 -7.75
C TYR A 33 -3.21 -11.91 -9.16
N ARG A 34 -1.90 -11.74 -9.33
CA ARG A 34 -1.24 -11.83 -10.63
C ARG A 34 -1.05 -13.28 -11.07
N LEU A 35 -1.21 -13.52 -12.38
CA LEU A 35 -0.85 -14.80 -12.99
C LEU A 35 0.66 -15.03 -13.02
N THR A 36 1.43 -13.95 -13.20
CA THR A 36 2.89 -14.01 -13.32
C THR A 36 3.56 -13.23 -12.19
N PRO A 37 4.62 -13.77 -11.55
CA PRO A 37 5.33 -13.04 -10.51
C PRO A 37 6.07 -11.82 -11.09
N ARG A 38 6.34 -10.83 -10.24
CA ARG A 38 7.26 -9.70 -10.51
C ARG A 38 8.13 -9.43 -9.29
N PHE A 39 9.24 -8.76 -9.52
CA PHE A 39 10.06 -8.22 -8.45
C PHE A 39 9.52 -6.87 -7.94
N THR A 40 9.67 -6.62 -6.65
CA THR A 40 9.44 -5.32 -6.02
C THR A 40 10.46 -5.09 -4.93
N THR A 41 10.76 -3.83 -4.61
CA THR A 41 11.83 -3.46 -3.66
C THR A 41 11.31 -2.87 -2.36
N ASP A 42 10.02 -2.60 -2.31
CA ASP A 42 9.32 -1.82 -1.31
C ASP A 42 8.03 -2.50 -0.85
N VAL A 43 7.55 -2.07 0.31
CA VAL A 43 6.26 -2.43 0.89
C VAL A 43 5.43 -1.17 1.02
N ASP A 44 4.22 -1.18 0.50
CA ASP A 44 3.30 -0.04 0.59
C ASP A 44 2.14 -0.38 1.53
N PHE A 45 1.79 0.53 2.43
CA PHE A 45 0.61 0.48 3.29
C PHE A 45 -0.29 1.68 3.07
N LEU A 46 -1.60 1.44 3.14
CA LEU A 46 -2.62 2.46 3.32
C LEU A 46 -3.06 2.45 4.80
N VAL A 47 -2.96 3.59 5.49
CA VAL A 47 -3.17 3.73 6.94
C VAL A 47 -4.19 4.82 7.27
N ARG A 48 -4.81 4.73 8.45
CA ARG A 48 -5.81 5.69 8.94
C ARG A 48 -5.24 6.84 9.76
N SER A 49 -4.05 6.67 10.32
CA SER A 49 -3.28 7.69 11.03
C SER A 49 -1.79 7.45 10.78
N LEU A 50 -1.00 8.52 10.83
CA LEU A 50 0.47 8.50 10.81
C LEU A 50 1.07 8.97 12.15
N ASP A 51 0.23 9.11 13.18
CA ASP A 51 0.65 9.55 14.50
C ASP A 51 1.71 8.62 15.10
N GLY A 52 2.79 9.21 15.59
CA GLY A 52 3.88 8.48 16.23
C GLY A 52 4.77 7.65 15.29
N VAL A 53 4.42 7.50 14.00
CA VAL A 53 5.20 6.69 13.04
C VAL A 53 6.63 7.20 12.91
N VAL A 54 6.81 8.51 12.71
CA VAL A 54 8.13 9.12 12.56
C VAL A 54 9.00 8.86 13.80
N ALA A 55 8.52 9.26 14.98
CA ALA A 55 9.27 9.12 16.22
C ALA A 55 9.59 7.65 16.55
N ALA A 56 8.64 6.73 16.33
CA ALA A 56 8.83 5.31 16.63
C ALA A 56 9.91 4.69 15.74
N PHE A 57 9.84 4.87 14.42
CA PHE A 57 10.79 4.24 13.50
C PHE A 57 12.16 4.94 13.51
N GLU A 58 12.25 6.24 13.78
CA GLU A 58 13.54 6.90 14.04
C GLU A 58 14.21 6.35 15.30
N ALA A 59 13.46 6.15 16.39
CA ALA A 59 13.98 5.55 17.62
C ALA A 59 14.46 4.10 17.42
N GLU A 60 13.86 3.38 16.47
CA GLU A 60 14.29 2.05 16.05
C GLU A 60 15.51 2.09 15.11
N GLY A 61 16.00 3.26 14.71
CA GLY A 61 17.19 3.45 13.89
C GLY A 61 16.95 3.39 12.39
N TYR A 62 15.74 3.70 11.93
CA TYR A 62 15.43 3.94 10.52
C TYR A 62 15.59 5.41 10.17
N THR A 63 15.88 5.70 8.90
CA THR A 63 15.72 7.03 8.33
C THR A 63 14.28 7.19 7.91
N VAL A 64 13.59 8.18 8.49
CA VAL A 64 12.17 8.41 8.23
C VAL A 64 11.97 9.78 7.60
N GLN A 65 11.21 9.84 6.51
CA GLN A 65 10.84 11.10 5.85
C GLN A 65 9.32 11.19 5.77
N ALA A 66 8.76 12.22 6.39
CA ALA A 66 7.34 12.56 6.24
C ALA A 66 7.16 13.62 5.15
N MET A 67 6.18 13.45 4.25
CA MET A 67 5.70 14.54 3.42
C MET A 67 4.41 15.09 4.00
N ALA A 68 4.37 16.42 4.08
CA ALA A 68 3.24 17.20 4.54
C ALA A 68 3.17 18.48 3.70
N GLU A 69 1.97 19.05 3.56
CA GLU A 69 1.83 20.43 3.11
C GLU A 69 2.45 21.39 4.13
N PRO A 70 2.85 22.62 3.74
CA PRO A 70 3.43 23.58 4.68
C PRO A 70 2.52 23.86 5.89
N GLY A 71 2.94 23.41 7.07
CA GLY A 71 2.17 23.53 8.32
C GLY A 71 1.02 22.52 8.48
N GLY A 72 0.89 21.56 7.56
CA GLY A 72 -0.09 20.49 7.61
C GLY A 72 0.43 19.23 8.31
N GLU A 73 -0.47 18.27 8.48
CA GLU A 73 -0.14 16.92 8.95
C GLU A 73 0.48 16.08 7.81
N PRO A 74 1.31 15.08 8.12
CA PRO A 74 1.84 14.17 7.10
C PRO A 74 0.74 13.41 6.37
N TYR A 75 0.86 13.30 5.06
CA TYR A 75 0.01 12.44 4.22
C TYR A 75 0.73 11.18 3.73
N VAL A 76 2.07 11.16 3.82
CA VAL A 76 2.88 9.95 3.58
C VAL A 76 4.12 9.95 4.46
N VAL A 77 4.53 8.77 4.92
CA VAL A 77 5.80 8.54 5.62
C VAL A 77 6.59 7.45 4.90
N PHE A 78 7.83 7.78 4.54
CA PHE A 78 8.82 6.86 3.97
C PHE A 78 9.77 6.39 5.05
N ILE A 79 9.83 5.09 5.28
CA ILE A 79 10.72 4.44 6.25
C ILE A 79 11.79 3.68 5.47
N ARG A 80 13.06 4.00 5.71
CA ARG A 80 14.22 3.48 4.99
C ARG A 80 15.33 3.08 5.95
N GLY A 81 16.16 2.11 5.56
CA GLY A 81 17.37 1.73 6.29
C GLY A 81 17.43 0.23 6.54
N LYS A 82 18.58 -0.29 6.98
CA LYS A 82 18.77 -1.73 7.27
C LYS A 82 18.38 -2.69 6.12
N GLY A 83 18.40 -2.18 4.88
CA GLY A 83 17.98 -2.93 3.68
C GLY A 83 16.47 -3.02 3.46
N VAL A 84 15.64 -2.22 4.16
CA VAL A 84 14.17 -2.17 3.98
C VAL A 84 13.71 -0.86 3.36
N ALA A 85 12.58 -0.91 2.66
CA ALA A 85 11.86 0.26 2.15
C ALA A 85 10.35 0.08 2.37
N VAL A 86 9.76 0.93 3.21
CA VAL A 86 8.34 0.88 3.56
C VAL A 86 7.70 2.25 3.41
N ASP A 87 6.54 2.30 2.76
CA ASP A 87 5.78 3.53 2.51
C ASP A 87 4.43 3.40 3.22
N ALA A 88 4.09 4.35 4.09
CA ALA A 88 2.79 4.43 4.75
C ALA A 88 2.06 5.67 4.25
N LEU A 89 0.99 5.46 3.49
CA LEU A 89 0.15 6.49 2.90
C LEU A 89 -1.10 6.68 3.73
N LEU A 90 -1.41 7.92 4.09
CA LEU A 90 -2.66 8.25 4.78
C LEU A 90 -3.84 8.08 3.82
N VAL A 91 -4.96 7.59 4.34
CA VAL A 91 -6.24 7.63 3.64
C VAL A 91 -6.73 9.08 3.58
N GLU A 92 -6.74 9.67 2.38
CA GLU A 92 -7.12 11.06 2.13
C GLU A 92 -8.40 11.23 1.29
N THR A 93 -8.79 10.20 0.54
CA THR A 93 -9.93 10.25 -0.38
C THR A 93 -11.08 9.32 0.04
N ASP A 94 -12.29 9.63 -0.40
CA ASP A 94 -13.47 8.77 -0.20
C ASP A 94 -13.25 7.37 -0.76
N TYR A 95 -12.57 7.29 -1.90
CA TYR A 95 -12.17 6.03 -2.51
C TYR A 95 -11.23 5.23 -1.60
N GLN A 96 -10.13 5.83 -1.14
CA GLN A 96 -9.18 5.15 -0.25
C GLN A 96 -9.87 4.72 1.05
N ALA A 97 -10.81 5.50 1.57
CA ALA A 97 -11.59 5.12 2.74
C ALA A 97 -12.52 3.92 2.47
N ALA A 98 -13.09 3.83 1.26
CA ALA A 98 -13.87 2.67 0.84
C ALA A 98 -13.00 1.43 0.65
N ALA A 99 -11.86 1.56 -0.05
CA ALA A 99 -10.89 0.50 -0.27
C ALA A 99 -10.33 -0.05 1.06
N HIS A 100 -9.98 0.83 1.99
CA HIS A 100 -9.50 0.46 3.33
C HIS A 100 -10.55 -0.34 4.11
N ARG A 101 -11.83 0.09 4.12
CA ARG A 101 -12.92 -0.65 4.77
C ARG A 101 -13.20 -2.02 4.14
N ARG A 102 -12.99 -2.14 2.83
CA ARG A 102 -13.21 -3.39 2.07
C ARG A 102 -12.07 -4.38 2.18
N ALA A 103 -10.90 -3.97 2.67
CA ALA A 103 -9.72 -4.80 2.76
C ALA A 103 -10.00 -6.09 3.55
N VAL A 104 -9.54 -7.22 3.02
CA VAL A 104 -9.68 -8.55 3.63
C VAL A 104 -8.32 -8.97 4.14
N ASN A 105 -8.23 -9.42 5.40
CA ASN A 105 -6.95 -9.78 6.04
C ASN A 105 -5.88 -8.67 5.93
N LYS A 106 -6.32 -7.41 6.02
CA LYS A 106 -5.44 -6.23 5.89
C LYS A 106 -4.69 -6.17 4.55
N LEU A 107 -5.33 -6.65 3.49
CA LEU A 107 -4.87 -6.60 2.10
C LEU A 107 -5.99 -6.04 1.22
N LEU A 108 -5.66 -5.19 0.25
CA LEU A 108 -6.65 -4.68 -0.71
C LEU A 108 -7.28 -5.82 -1.50
N THR A 109 -8.58 -5.69 -1.79
CA THR A 109 -9.28 -6.58 -2.72
C THR A 109 -8.69 -6.45 -4.13
N VAL A 110 -8.91 -7.46 -4.99
CA VAL A 110 -8.41 -7.42 -6.36
C VAL A 110 -8.95 -6.21 -7.15
N GLU A 111 -10.22 -5.84 -6.95
CA GLU A 111 -10.79 -4.64 -7.58
C GLU A 111 -10.12 -3.35 -7.08
N ASP A 112 -9.84 -3.27 -5.78
CA ASP A 112 -9.19 -2.09 -5.19
C ASP A 112 -7.70 -2.00 -5.60
N VAL A 113 -7.01 -3.13 -5.78
CA VAL A 113 -5.69 -3.15 -6.41
C VAL A 113 -5.79 -2.59 -7.83
N ILE A 114 -6.74 -3.05 -8.65
CA ILE A 114 -6.92 -2.54 -10.02
C ILE A 114 -7.20 -1.03 -10.03
N VAL A 115 -8.08 -0.53 -9.16
CA VAL A 115 -8.38 0.90 -9.11
C VAL A 115 -7.18 1.73 -8.65
N HIS A 116 -6.43 1.32 -7.61
CA HIS A 116 -5.16 1.98 -7.24
C HIS A 116 -4.19 2.06 -8.43
N LYS A 117 -4.10 0.99 -9.23
CA LYS A 117 -3.23 0.89 -10.39
C LYS A 117 -3.70 1.78 -11.55
N LEU A 118 -5.01 1.88 -11.76
CA LEU A 118 -5.62 2.77 -12.75
C LEU A 118 -5.39 4.25 -12.41
N ILE A 119 -5.49 4.62 -11.13
CA ILE A 119 -5.21 5.99 -10.66
C ILE A 119 -3.73 6.34 -10.86
N ALA A 120 -2.80 5.42 -10.54
CA ALA A 120 -1.35 5.67 -10.67
C ALA A 120 -0.84 5.63 -12.12
N TRP A 121 -1.41 4.75 -12.95
CA TRP A 121 -1.21 4.63 -14.41
C TRP A 121 0.24 4.57 -14.91
N ARG A 122 1.20 4.05 -14.13
CA ARG A 122 2.59 3.84 -14.61
C ARG A 122 2.67 2.57 -15.46
N ALA A 123 3.70 2.43 -16.29
CA ALA A 123 3.92 1.22 -17.10
C ALA A 123 3.85 -0.08 -16.26
N LYS A 124 4.50 -0.09 -15.09
CA LYS A 124 4.44 -1.24 -14.16
C LYS A 124 3.04 -1.52 -13.62
N ASP A 125 2.20 -0.49 -13.50
CA ASP A 125 0.83 -0.64 -13.00
C ASP A 125 -0.09 -1.21 -14.11
N GLN A 126 0.15 -0.84 -15.37
CA GLN A 126 -0.51 -1.45 -16.53
C GLN A 126 -0.16 -2.94 -16.65
N ASP A 127 1.11 -3.30 -16.42
CA ASP A 127 1.56 -4.70 -16.41
C ASP A 127 0.91 -5.51 -15.26
N ASP A 128 0.77 -4.90 -14.08
CA ASP A 128 0.06 -5.50 -12.94
C ASP A 128 -1.41 -5.79 -13.32
N ILE A 129 -2.12 -4.80 -13.88
CA ILE A 129 -3.50 -4.97 -14.33
C ILE A 129 -3.61 -6.07 -15.38
N ALA A 130 -2.75 -6.06 -16.40
CA ALA A 130 -2.77 -7.08 -17.46
C ALA A 130 -2.57 -8.50 -16.91
N SER A 131 -1.63 -8.68 -15.97
CA SER A 131 -1.34 -9.98 -15.35
C SER A 131 -2.47 -10.45 -14.41
N ILE A 132 -3.13 -9.52 -13.70
CA ILE A 132 -4.32 -9.81 -12.89
C ILE A 132 -5.50 -10.23 -13.78
N LEU A 133 -5.78 -9.49 -14.85
CA LEU A 133 -6.85 -9.82 -15.78
C LEU A 133 -6.62 -11.17 -16.48
N ALA A 134 -5.37 -11.51 -16.79
CA ALA A 134 -5.00 -12.80 -17.34
C ALA A 134 -5.27 -13.99 -16.40
N ALA A 135 -5.31 -13.76 -15.07
CA ALA A 135 -5.71 -14.77 -14.10
C ALA A 135 -7.24 -15.03 -14.08
N ALA A 136 -8.01 -14.26 -14.86
CA ALA A 136 -9.46 -14.34 -14.99
C ALA A 136 -10.24 -14.36 -13.65
N PRO A 137 -9.95 -13.44 -12.70
CA PRO A 137 -10.73 -13.32 -11.48
C PRO A 137 -12.18 -12.92 -11.79
N LEU A 138 -13.11 -13.29 -10.91
CA LEU A 138 -14.45 -12.71 -10.91
C LEU A 138 -14.35 -11.28 -10.35
N LEU A 139 -14.71 -10.29 -11.17
CA LEU A 139 -14.58 -8.87 -10.84
C LEU A 139 -15.92 -8.14 -10.88
N ASP A 140 -16.15 -7.23 -9.94
CA ASP A 140 -17.18 -6.21 -10.07
C ASP A 140 -16.70 -5.04 -10.94
N ALA A 141 -16.93 -5.14 -12.25
CA ALA A 141 -16.57 -4.09 -13.21
C ALA A 141 -17.28 -2.76 -12.93
N GLY A 142 -18.51 -2.80 -12.38
CA GLY A 142 -19.26 -1.59 -12.03
C GLY A 142 -18.64 -0.84 -10.86
N TYR A 143 -18.08 -1.57 -9.88
CA TYR A 143 -17.29 -0.99 -8.80
C TYR A 143 -16.00 -0.34 -9.33
N ILE A 144 -15.24 -1.05 -10.18
CA ILE A 144 -13.99 -0.52 -10.74
C ILE A 144 -14.27 0.76 -11.54
N GLN A 145 -15.28 0.74 -12.42
CA GLN A 145 -15.64 1.89 -13.24
C GLN A 145 -16.05 3.11 -12.41
N ARG A 146 -16.79 2.90 -11.32
CA ARG A 146 -17.23 3.97 -10.41
C ARG A 146 -16.07 4.74 -9.79
N TRP A 147 -14.97 4.07 -9.49
CA TRP A 147 -13.84 4.68 -8.77
C TRP A 147 -12.66 5.06 -9.66
N ALA A 148 -12.57 4.52 -10.87
CA ALA A 148 -11.50 4.82 -11.83
C ALA A 148 -11.86 5.96 -12.82
N THR A 149 -12.87 6.78 -12.51
CA THR A 149 -13.35 7.89 -13.37
C THR A 149 -12.83 9.25 -12.95
#